data_AF-A0A5K1FZL3-F1
#
_entry.id   AF-A0A5K1FZL3-F1
#
_cell.length_a   1.000
_cell.length_b   1.000
_cell.length_c   1.000
_cell.angle_alpha   90.00
_cell.angle_beta   90.00
_cell.angle_gamma   90.00
#
_symmetry.space_group_name_H-M   'P 1'
#
loop_
_entity.id
_entity.type
_entity.pdbx_description
1 polymer ?
#
loop_
_entity_poly.entity_id
_entity_poly.type
_entity_poly.pdbx_seq_one_letter_code
_entity_poly.pdbx_strand_id
1 'polypeptide(L)' 'VVSVASFEGGDSLNIIPDSVILGGTFRAFSSESFYNLRHRIEK' A
#
# COMPACT_ATOMS: atom_id res chain seq x y z
N VAL A 1 -0.78 -11.63 -5.62
CA VAL A 1 -1.29 -10.38 -6.25
C VAL A 1 -1.26 -9.27 -5.22
N VAL A 2 -0.82 -8.08 -5.61
CA VAL A 2 -0.88 -6.87 -4.79
C VAL A 2 -1.75 -5.86 -5.55
N SER A 3 -2.65 -5.19 -4.85
CA SER A 3 -3.55 -4.20 -5.44
C SER A 3 -3.63 -3.00 -4.51
N VAL A 4 -3.44 -1.80 -5.07
CA VAL A 4 -3.70 -0.53 -4.40
C VAL A 4 -5.13 -0.12 -4.76
N ALA A 5 -5.96 0.08 -3.75
CA ALA A 5 -7.38 0.41 -3.89
C ALA A 5 -7.67 1.87 -3.55
N SER A 6 -6.85 2.51 -2.71
CA SER A 6 -6.96 3.93 -2.38
C SER A 6 -5.59 4.61 -2.33
N PHE A 7 -5.59 5.88 -2.74
CA PHE A 7 -4.46 6.79 -2.67
C PHE A 7 -4.99 8.12 -2.14
N GLU A 8 -4.62 8.47 -0.91
CA GLU A 8 -5.01 9.73 -0.27
C GLU A 8 -3.77 10.62 -0.16
N GLY A 9 -3.71 11.64 -1.02
CA GLY A 9 -2.56 12.55 -1.17
C GLY A 9 -2.82 13.96 -0.66
N GLY A 10 -3.73 14.14 0.30
CA GLY A 10 -4.13 15.45 0.82
C GLY A 10 -5.21 16.16 0.00
N ASP A 11 -5.85 17.16 0.62
CA ASP A 11 -7.08 17.78 0.11
C ASP A 11 -6.86 19.06 -0.72
N SER A 12 -5.62 19.56 -0.77
CA SER A 12 -5.30 20.86 -1.39
C SER A 12 -4.50 20.71 -2.68
N LEU A 13 -5.01 21.26 -3.79
CA LEU A 13 -4.41 21.14 -5.13
C LEU A 13 -3.10 21.91 -5.32
N ASN A 14 -2.81 22.87 -4.43
CA ASN A 14 -1.66 23.78 -4.55
C ASN A 14 -0.63 23.58 -3.44
N ILE A 15 -0.80 22.55 -2.60
CA ILE A 15 0.09 22.26 -1.47
C ILE A 15 0.63 20.85 -1.69
N ILE A 16 1.94 20.68 -1.60
CA ILE A 16 2.55 19.35 -1.59
C ILE A 16 2.23 18.74 -0.22
N PRO A 17 1.56 17.57 -0.16
CA PRO A 17 1.22 16.94 1.10
C PRO A 17 2.48 16.44 1.82
N ASP A 18 2.51 16.57 3.14
CA ASP A 18 3.64 16.07 3.96
C ASP A 18 3.70 14.53 4.00
N SER A 19 2.57 13.86 3.80
CA SER A 19 2.48 12.39 3.71
C SER A 19 1.29 11.95 2.87
N VAL A 20 1.32 10.70 2.41
CA VAL A 20 0.23 10.08 1.66
C VAL A 20 -0.15 8.75 2.29
N ILE A 21 -1.42 8.38 2.21
CA ILE A 21 -1.93 7.09 2.69
C ILE A 21 -2.27 6.21 1.49
N LEU A 22 -1.67 5.02 1.44
CA LEU A 22 -1.96 3.99 0.45
C LEU A 22 -2.78 2.88 1.09
N GLY A 23 -4.01 2.68 0.62
CA GLY A 23 -4.84 1.55 1.00
C GLY A 23 -4.85 0.49 -0.08
N GLY A 24 -4.77 -0.78 0.31
CA GLY A 24 -4.71 -1.86 -0.65
C GLY A 24 -4.91 -3.24 -0.03
N THR A 25 -4.89 -4.25 -0.88
CA THR A 25 -4.92 -5.66 -0.47
C THR A 25 -3.82 -6.43 -1.16
N PHE A 26 -3.27 -7.42 -0.46
CA PHE A 26 -2.39 -8.41 -1.08
C PHE A 26 -2.87 -9.81 -0.73
N ARG A 27 -2.70 -10.72 -1.70
CA ARG A 27 -3.11 -12.12 -1.60
C ARG A 27 -1.99 -13.00 -2.14
N ALA A 28 -1.75 -14.10 -1.46
CA ALA A 28 -0.76 -15.09 -1.83
C ALA A 28 -1.35 -16.50 -1.70
N PHE A 29 -0.81 -17.45 -2.45
CA PHE A 29 -1.32 -18.83 -2.51
C PHE A 29 -1.01 -19.64 -1.25
N SER A 30 0.14 -19.37 -0.60
CA SER A 30 0.57 -20.03 0.63
C SER A 30 0.85 -19.01 1.73
N SER A 31 0.79 -19.44 2.99
CA SER A 31 1.13 -18.61 4.16
C SER A 31 2.56 -18.10 4.10
N GLU A 32 3.51 -18.93 3.65
CA GLU A 32 4.91 -18.52 3.47
C GLU A 32 5.03 -17.38 2.45
N SER A 33 4.38 -17.53 1.28
CA SER A 33 4.36 -16.48 0.26
C SER A 33 3.67 -15.21 0.77
N PHE A 34 2.64 -15.35 1.62
CA PHE A 34 1.95 -14.21 2.25
C PHE A 34 2.88 -13.41 3.16
N TYR A 35 3.61 -14.06 4.07
CA TYR A 35 4.55 -13.39 4.98
C TYR A 35 5.74 -12.79 4.23
N ASN A 36 6.26 -13.48 3.22
CA ASN A 36 7.32 -12.93 2.36
C ASN A 36 6.86 -11.69 1.60
N LEU A 37 5.61 -11.68 1.10
CA LEU A 37 5.05 -10.54 0.40
C LEU A 37 4.82 -9.36 1.34
N ARG A 38 4.35 -9.61 2.57
CA ARG A 38 4.21 -8.60 3.61
C ARG A 38 5.55 -7.96 3.98
N HIS A 39 6.58 -8.76 4.23
CA HIS A 39 7.91 -8.26 4.59
C HIS A 39 8.51 -7.35 3.51
N ARG A 40 8.22 -7.62 2.23
CA ARG A 40 8.66 -6.80 1.10
C ARG A 40 7.89 -5.49 0.91
N ILE A 41 6.68 -5.39 1.47
CA ILE A 41 5.87 -4.16 1.43
C ILE A 41 6.20 -3.25 2.61
N GLU A 42 6.57 -3.82 3.76
CA GLU A 42 6.96 -3.07 4.97
C GLU A 42 8.39 -2.52 4.92
N LYS A 43 9.26 -3.07 4.06
CA LYS A 43 10.63 -2.61 3.83
C LYS A 43 10.70 -1.53 2.76
#